data_AF-A0A2E1VSY2-F1
#
_entry.id   AF-A0A2E1VSY2-F1
#
_cell.length_a   1.000
_cell.length_b   1.000
_cell.length_c   1.000
_cell.angle_alpha   90.00
_cell.angle_beta   90.00
_cell.angle_gamma   90.00
#
_symmetry.space_group_name_H-M   'P 1'
#
loop_
_entity.id
_entity.type
_entity.pdbx_description
1 polymer ?
#
loop_
_entity_poly.entity_id
_entity_poly.type
_entity_poly.pdbx_seq_one_letter_code
_entity_poly.pdbx_strand_id
1 'polypeptide(L)'
;MQPALRHQLAHLDRTLLALLNERARLLAQVEVDDPGRRALVDDLLRRHDGPFDAHALAPLFEIIDSGCVDRDAARAAGGER
;
A
#
# COMPACT_ATOMS: atom_id res chain seq x y z
N MET A 1 21.59 17.99 3.94
CA MET A 1 21.23 16.70 4.60
C MET A 1 22.49 15.88 4.83
N GLN A 2 22.72 15.38 6.04
CA GLN A 2 23.88 14.54 6.36
C GLN A 2 23.84 13.22 5.56
N PRO A 3 24.98 12.69 5.06
CA PRO A 3 25.01 11.46 4.25
C PRO A 3 24.37 10.24 4.93
N ALA A 4 24.56 10.08 6.24
CA ALA A 4 23.97 8.97 7.00
C ALA A 4 22.43 9.01 7.00
N LEU A 5 21.84 10.19 7.21
CA LEU A 5 20.39 10.39 7.14
C LEU A 5 19.85 10.07 5.74
N ARG A 6 20.58 10.45 4.68
CA ARG A 6 20.20 10.11 3.31
C ARG A 6 20.12 8.60 3.09
N HIS A 7 21.10 7.86 3.59
CA HIS A 7 21.12 6.40 3.46
C HIS A 7 20.00 5.74 4.25
N GLN A 8 19.70 6.24 5.46
CA GLN A 8 18.59 5.75 6.27
C GLN A 8 17.25 5.97 5.55
N LEU A 9 17.01 7.18 5.02
CA LEU A 9 15.80 7.46 4.24
C LEU A 9 15.68 6.55 3.02
N ALA A 10 16.75 6.41 2.24
CA ALA A 10 16.73 5.53 1.07
C ALA A 10 16.53 4.05 1.43
N HIS A 11 16.91 3.62 2.63
CA HIS A 11 16.61 2.28 3.11
C HIS A 11 15.12 2.15 3.48
N LEU A 12 14.57 3.13 4.20
CA LEU A 12 13.15 3.18 4.52
C LEU A 12 12.28 3.17 3.26
N ASP A 13 12.63 3.97 2.24
CA ASP A 13 11.87 4.03 0.98
C ASP A 13 11.86 2.69 0.24
N ARG A 14 12.98 1.96 0.24
CA ARG A 14 13.05 0.61 -0.34
C ARG A 14 12.20 -0.38 0.44
N THR A 15 12.19 -0.29 1.77
CA THR A 15 11.34 -1.13 2.62
C THR A 15 9.87 -0.82 2.38
N LEU A 16 9.48 0.45 2.28
CA LEU A 16 8.11 0.85 1.93
C LEU A 16 7.70 0.24 0.58
N LEU A 17 8.55 0.34 -0.44
CA LEU A 17 8.28 -0.26 -1.75
C LEU A 17 8.09 -1.79 -1.67
N ALA A 18 8.93 -2.48 -0.89
CA ALA A 18 8.80 -3.92 -0.70
C ALA A 18 7.48 -4.31 0.00
N LEU A 19 7.06 -3.55 1.02
CA LEU A 19 5.79 -3.76 1.71
C LEU A 19 4.59 -3.52 0.80
N LEU A 20 4.62 -2.50 -0.05
CA LEU A 20 3.57 -2.24 -1.04
C LEU A 20 3.45 -3.38 -2.07
N ASN A 21 4.58 -3.89 -2.55
CA ASN A 21 4.61 -5.04 -3.47
C ASN A 21 4.03 -6.30 -2.83
N GLU A 22 4.36 -6.56 -1.56
CA GLU A 22 3.82 -7.70 -0.82
C GLU A 22 2.32 -7.55 -0.57
N ARG A 23 1.85 -6.35 -0.22
CA ARG A 23 0.42 -6.04 -0.09
C ARG A 23 -0.32 -6.33 -1.40
N ALA A 24 0.21 -5.90 -2.54
CA ALA A 24 -0.38 -6.18 -3.85
C ALA A 24 -0.42 -7.69 -4.15
N ARG A 25 0.65 -8.44 -3.84
CA ARG A 25 0.71 -9.90 -4.00
C ARG A 25 -0.35 -10.63 -3.16
N LEU A 26 -0.58 -10.17 -1.93
CA LEU A 26 -1.59 -10.74 -1.05
C LEU A 26 -3.00 -10.42 -1.53
N LEU A 27 -3.25 -9.18 -1.96
CA LEU A 27 -4.55 -8.75 -2.46
C LEU A 27 -4.95 -9.36 -3.80
N ALA A 28 -3.99 -9.77 -4.64
CA ALA A 28 -4.27 -10.52 -5.87
C ALA A 28 -4.92 -11.90 -5.62
N GLN A 29 -4.99 -12.34 -4.36
CA GLN A 29 -5.66 -13.58 -3.95
C GLN A 29 -7.05 -13.30 -3.32
N VAL A 30 -7.49 -12.04 -3.29
CA VAL A 30 -8.72 -11.59 -2.62
C VAL A 30 -9.61 -10.89 -3.64
N GLU A 31 -10.90 -11.22 -3.66
CA GLU A 31 -11.87 -10.57 -4.53
C GLU A 31 -11.96 -9.06 -4.24
N VAL A 32 -12.17 -8.26 -5.29
CA VAL A 32 -12.20 -6.78 -5.18
C VAL A 32 -13.31 -6.30 -4.22
N ASP A 33 -14.43 -7.02 -4.18
CA ASP A 33 -15.60 -6.70 -3.36
C ASP A 33 -15.56 -7.31 -1.94
N ASP A 34 -14.44 -7.92 -1.53
CA ASP A 34 -14.32 -8.51 -0.20
C ASP A 34 -14.43 -7.43 0.91
N PRO A 35 -15.42 -7.51 1.82
CA PRO A 35 -15.65 -6.50 2.85
C PRO A 35 -14.53 -6.45 3.90
N GLY A 36 -13.75 -7.52 4.06
CA GLY A 36 -12.56 -7.58 4.91
C GLY A 36 -11.43 -6.69 4.41
N ARG A 37 -11.45 -6.28 3.14
CA ARG A 37 -10.42 -5.41 2.55
C ARG A 37 -10.43 -3.98 3.12
N ARG A 38 -11.60 -3.38 3.35
CA ARG A 38 -11.74 -1.98 3.84
C ARG A 38 -11.73 -1.85 5.36
N ALA A 39 -12.33 -2.81 6.08
CA ALA A 39 -12.52 -2.72 7.53
C ALA A 39 -11.21 -2.62 8.34
N LEU A 40 -10.08 -3.06 7.76
CA LEU A 40 -8.77 -3.07 8.42
C LEU A 40 -8.09 -1.68 8.47
N VAL A 41 -8.38 -0.78 7.54
CA VAL A 41 -7.71 0.54 7.45
C VAL A 41 -8.26 1.51 8.49
N ASP A 42 -9.58 1.57 8.67
CA ASP A 42 -10.21 2.49 9.62
C ASP A 42 -9.81 2.21 11.07
N ASP A 43 -9.67 0.94 11.45
CA ASP A 43 -9.19 0.56 12.78
C ASP A 43 -7.72 0.91 12.99
N LEU A 44 -6.89 0.74 11.96
CA LEU A 44 -5.47 1.11 11.99
C LEU A 44 -5.29 2.62 12.16
N LEU A 45 -6.03 3.44 11.40
CA LEU A 45 -5.96 4.89 11.50
C LEU A 45 -6.42 5.41 12.87
N ARG A 46 -7.46 4.80 13.44
CA ARG A 46 -7.97 5.17 14.77
C ARG A 46 -6.96 4.91 15.90
N ARG A 47 -6.10 3.91 15.73
CA ARG A 47 -5.08 3.50 16.72
C ARG A 47 -3.71 4.11 16.46
N HIS A 48 -3.55 4.92 15.41
CA HIS A 48 -2.28 5.55 15.08
C HIS A 48 -1.92 6.63 16.11
N ASP A 49 -0.76 6.49 16.75
CA ASP A 49 -0.21 7.44 17.73
C ASP A 49 1.15 8.02 17.29
N GLY A 50 1.52 7.79 16.02
CA GLY A 50 2.77 8.22 15.44
C GLY A 50 2.80 9.69 15.03
N PRO A 51 3.98 10.19 14.61
CA PRO A 51 4.15 11.59 14.20
C PRO A 51 3.57 11.91 12.81
N PHE A 52 2.99 10.93 12.10
CA PHE A 52 2.38 11.14 10.80
C PHE A 52 0.90 11.48 10.99
N ASP A 53 0.42 12.56 10.37
CA ASP A 53 -0.98 12.97 10.51
C ASP A 53 -1.93 11.87 10.00
N ALA A 54 -2.80 11.37 10.88
CA ALA A 54 -3.78 10.35 10.56
C ALA A 54 -4.75 10.81 9.44
N HIS A 55 -5.05 12.11 9.36
CA HIS A 55 -5.87 12.66 8.27
C HIS A 55 -5.18 12.59 6.91
N ALA A 56 -3.84 12.65 6.88
CA ALA A 56 -3.05 12.49 5.66
C ALA A 56 -2.86 11.01 5.27
N LEU A 57 -2.99 10.08 6.22
CA LEU A 57 -2.86 8.64 5.96
C LEU A 57 -4.08 8.05 5.25
N ALA A 58 -5.29 8.50 5.56
CA ALA A 58 -6.51 8.02 4.91
C ALA A 58 -6.46 8.06 3.37
N PRO A 59 -6.21 9.22 2.72
CA PRO A 59 -6.12 9.28 1.26
C PRO A 59 -4.90 8.51 0.72
N LEU A 60 -3.83 8.36 1.51
CA LEU A 60 -2.67 7.55 1.11
C LEU A 60 -3.04 6.07 0.98
N PHE A 61 -3.82 5.53 1.93
CA PHE A 61 -4.29 4.14 1.84
C PHE A 61 -5.20 3.91 0.63
N GLU A 62 -6.02 4.89 0.26
CA GLU A 62 -6.83 4.82 -0.97
C GLU A 62 -5.96 4.73 -2.24
N ILE A 63 -4.89 5.54 -2.32
CA ILE A 63 -3.92 5.49 -3.43
C ILE A 63 -3.18 4.14 -3.46
N ILE A 64 -2.79 3.63 -2.29
CA ILE A 64 -2.15 2.32 -2.19
C ILE A 64 -3.12 1.23 -2.66
N ASP A 65 -4.39 1.33 -2.31
CA ASP A 65 -5.41 0.38 -2.75
C ASP A 65 -5.62 0.40 -4.26
N SER A 66 -5.68 1.58 -4.89
CA SER A 66 -5.84 1.68 -6.34
C SER A 66 -4.63 1.08 -7.09
N GLY A 67 -3.41 1.33 -6.60
CA GLY A 67 -2.19 0.73 -7.15
C GLY A 67 -2.10 -0.79 -7.01
N CYS A 68 -2.86 -1.40 -6.09
CA CYS A 68 -2.91 -2.85 -5.93
C CYS A 68 -3.89 -3.53 -6.92
N VAL A 69 -4.93 -2.84 -7.37
CA VAL A 69 -5.97 -3.41 -8.27
C VAL A 69 -5.51 -3.44 -9.73
N ASP A 70 -4.65 -2.50 -10.14
CA ASP A 70 -4.27 -2.29 -11.55
C ASP A 70 -3.48 -3.47 -12.16
N ARG A 71 -2.90 -4.34 -11.33
CA ARG A 71 -2.13 -5.52 -11.80
C ARG A 71 -3.01 -6.67 -12.28
N ASP A 72 -4.22 -6.83 -11.74
CA ASP A 72 -5.13 -7.89 -12.17
C ASP A 72 -5.83 -7.52 -13.49
N ALA A 73 -6.17 -6.23 -13.67
CA ALA A 73 -6.68 -5.69 -14.92
C ALA A 73 -5.65 -5.79 -16.07
N ALA A 74 -4.39 -5.46 -15.82
CA ALA A 74 -3.31 -5.58 -16.80
C ALA A 74 -2.98 -7.04 -17.17
N ARG A 75 -3.14 -7.98 -16.23
CA ARG A 75 -2.91 -9.41 -16.47
C ARG A 75 -4.07 -10.06 -17.24
N ALA A 76 -5.32 -9.67 -16.96
CA ALA A 76 -6.50 -10.10 -17.71
C ALA A 76 -6.50 -9.56 -19.15
N ALA A 77 -6.01 -8.33 -19.38
CA ALA A 77 -5.94 -7.71 -20.71
C ALA A 77 -4.76 -8.21 -21.59
N GLY A 78 -3.77 -8.88 -21.01
CA GLY A 78 -2.57 -9.38 -21.72
C GLY A 78 -2.55 -10.90 -21.96
N GLY A 79 -3.63 -11.61 -21.62
CA GLY A 79 -3.73 -13.08 -21.63
C GLY A 79 -4.49 -13.67 -22.83
N GLU A 80 -4.46 -13.04 -24.00
CA GLU A 80 -4.85 -13.66 -25.26
C GLU A 80 -3.83 -13.26 -26.32
N ARG A 81 -2.82 -14.12 -26.54
CA ARG A 81 -2.05 -14.23 -27.79
C ARG A 81 -1.19 -15.48 -27.76
#